data_AF-A0A218QI13-F1
#
_entry.id   AF-A0A218QI13-F1
#
_cell.length_a   1.000
_cell.length_b   1.000
_cell.length_c   1.000
_cell.angle_alpha   90.00
_cell.angle_beta   90.00
_cell.angle_gamma   90.00
#
_symmetry.space_group_name_H-M   'P 1'
#
loop_
_entity.id
_entity.type
_entity.pdbx_description
1 polymer ?
#
loop_
_entity_poly.entity_id
_entity_poly.type
_entity_poly.pdbx_seq_one_letter_code
_entity_poly.pdbx_strand_id
1 'polypeptide(L)' 'MKQHRQSESAIATPTPTHRSAPSPGKPPDKEMVWIPGGTFTMGSDRHYPEEAPTQRVTVSGFWMDRHTVTNKQ' A
#
# COMPACT_ATOMS: atom_id res chain seq x y z
N MET A 1 -35.61 -27.04 -4.60
CA MET A 1 -34.74 -26.95 -3.40
C MET A 1 -33.37 -27.44 -3.82
N LYS A 2 -32.36 -26.60 -4.04
CA LYS A 2 -31.53 -25.95 -3.02
C LYS A 2 -31.04 -24.61 -3.57
N GLN A 3 -31.61 -23.52 -3.09
CA GLN A 3 -30.93 -22.22 -3.11
C GLN A 3 -29.94 -22.24 -1.95
N HIS A 4 -28.64 -22.12 -2.21
CA HIS A 4 -27.61 -21.74 -1.23
C HIS A 4 -26.65 -20.82 -2.00
N ARG A 5 -27.01 -19.53 -2.06
CA ARG A 5 -26.57 -18.46 -1.14
C ARG A 5 -25.14 -18.05 -1.46
N GLN A 6 -25.07 -16.95 -2.19
CA GLN A 6 -23.89 -16.13 -2.43
C GLN A 6 -23.21 -15.80 -1.10
N SER A 7 -21.93 -16.09 -1.00
CA SER A 7 -21.03 -15.54 0.03
C SER A 7 -20.08 -14.58 -0.67
N GLU A 8 -20.62 -13.42 -1.02
CA GLU A 8 -19.82 -12.24 -1.33
C GLU A 8 -19.24 -11.77 0.00
N SER A 9 -18.00 -12.19 0.29
CA SER A 9 -17.26 -11.72 1.46
C SER A 9 -17.13 -10.22 1.34
N ALA A 10 -17.90 -9.51 2.16
CA ALA A 10 -17.79 -8.08 2.33
C ALA A 10 -16.31 -7.76 2.61
N ILE A 11 -15.62 -7.19 1.62
CA ILE A 11 -14.33 -6.56 1.83
C ILE A 11 -14.69 -5.32 2.63
N ALA A 12 -14.72 -5.44 3.96
CA ALA A 12 -14.63 -4.29 4.84
C ALA A 12 -13.39 -3.56 4.36
N THR A 13 -13.55 -2.42 3.69
CA THR A 13 -12.44 -1.53 3.39
C THR A 13 -11.81 -1.24 4.75
N PRO A 14 -10.60 -1.75 5.08
CA PRO A 14 -9.93 -1.20 6.23
C PRO A 14 -9.70 0.25 5.82
N THR A 15 -10.42 1.19 6.43
CA THR A 15 -10.03 2.58 6.37
C THR A 15 -8.55 2.58 6.70
N PRO A 16 -7.64 2.95 5.77
CA PRO A 16 -6.25 3.03 6.11
C PRO A 16 -6.18 4.15 7.14
N THR A 17 -6.22 3.77 8.42
CA THR A 17 -5.90 4.67 9.52
C THR A 17 -4.42 4.93 9.36
N HIS A 18 -4.09 5.87 8.47
CA HIS A 18 -2.75 6.32 8.21
C HIS A 18 -2.33 7.06 9.47
N ARG A 19 -1.86 6.31 10.46
CA ARG A 19 -1.31 6.87 11.68
C ARG A 19 -0.08 7.64 11.20
N SER A 20 -0.18 8.97 11.18
CA SER A 20 0.87 9.90 10.74
C SER A 20 2.09 9.80 11.65
N ALA A 21 2.82 8.70 11.56
CA ALA A 21 4.06 8.53 12.31
C ALA A 21 5.09 9.53 11.73
N PRO A 22 5.72 10.35 12.58
CA PRO A 22 6.67 11.35 12.12
C PRO A 22 7.89 10.68 11.47
N SER A 23 8.57 11.42 10.61
CA SER A 23 9.82 10.95 10.02
C SER A 23 10.91 10.82 11.08
N PRO A 24 11.89 9.92 10.88
CA PRO A 24 12.99 9.72 11.82
C PRO A 24 14.03 10.86 11.81
N GLY A 25 13.89 11.85 10.92
CA GLY A 25 14.86 12.94 10.77
C GLY A 25 14.62 13.78 9.53
N LYS A 26 15.68 14.51 9.10
CA LYS A 26 15.69 15.26 7.84
C LYS A 26 15.67 14.29 6.65
N PRO A 27 14.99 14.64 5.54
CA PRO A 27 15.04 13.82 4.34
C PRO A 27 16.45 13.83 3.73
N PRO A 28 16.84 12.76 3.01
CA PRO A 28 18.11 12.71 2.29
C PRO A 28 18.24 13.77 1.19
N ASP A 29 17.14 14.08 0.50
CA ASP A 29 17.02 15.16 -0.48
C ASP A 29 15.81 16.06 -0.15
N LYS A 30 15.84 17.33 -0.59
CA LYS A 30 14.79 18.32 -0.29
C LYS A 30 13.40 17.91 -0.76
N GLU A 31 13.31 17.12 -1.83
CA GLU A 31 12.03 16.77 -2.46
C GLU A 31 11.52 15.37 -2.07
N MET A 32 12.23 14.66 -1.19
CA MET A 32 11.80 13.36 -0.69
C MET A 32 10.74 13.49 0.41
N VAL A 33 9.73 12.64 0.33
CA VAL A 33 8.60 12.58 1.28
C VAL A 33 8.69 11.34 2.15
N TRP A 34 8.34 11.47 3.44
CA TRP A 34 8.31 10.35 4.37
C TRP A 34 7.02 9.58 4.19
N ILE A 35 7.15 8.27 3.92
CA ILE A 35 6.05 7.32 3.91
C ILE A 35 6.13 6.52 5.21
N PRO A 36 5.16 6.71 6.14
CA PRO A 36 5.11 5.91 7.35
C PRO A 36 5.02 4.42 7.05
N GLY A 37 5.73 3.61 7.83
CA GLY A 37 5.61 2.16 7.77
C GLY A 37 4.24 1.71 8.24
N GLY A 38 3.85 0.51 7.83
CA GLY A 38 2.55 -0.05 8.17
C GLY A 38 2.32 -1.41 7.53
N THR A 39 1.18 -2.00 7.85
CA THR A 39 0.73 -3.24 7.21
C THR A 39 -0.36 -2.91 6.20
N PHE A 40 -0.14 -3.28 4.95
CA PHE A 40 -1.01 -3.00 3.82
C PHE A 40 -1.46 -4.28 3.14
N THR A 41 -2.51 -4.16 2.34
CA THR A 41 -2.95 -5.23 1.45
C THR A 41 -2.35 -4.95 0.08
N MET A 42 -1.50 -5.85 -0.42
CA MET A 42 -0.76 -5.71 -1.68
C MET A 42 -1.08 -6.89 -2.60
N GLY A 43 -1.06 -6.65 -3.90
CA GLY A 43 -1.50 -7.63 -4.91
C GLY A 43 -3.00 -7.51 -5.23
N SER A 44 -3.46 -8.32 -6.18
CA SER A 44 -4.82 -8.32 -6.71
C SER A 44 -5.25 -9.72 -7.15
N ASP A 45 -6.39 -10.20 -6.65
CA ASP A 45 -6.96 -11.49 -7.06
C ASP A 45 -7.87 -11.38 -8.31
N ARG A 46 -8.10 -10.16 -8.82
CA ARG A 46 -9.15 -9.87 -9.83
C ARG A 46 -8.62 -9.40 -11.18
N HIS A 47 -7.34 -9.06 -11.29
CA HIS A 47 -6.77 -8.45 -12.49
C HIS A 47 -5.86 -9.44 -13.20
N TYR A 48 -4.55 -9.19 -13.21
CA TYR A 48 -3.60 -10.06 -13.88
C TYR A 48 -3.14 -11.19 -12.94
N PRO A 49 -2.97 -12.44 -13.43
CA PRO A 49 -2.55 -13.56 -12.59
C PRO A 49 -1.22 -13.33 -11.86
N GLU A 50 -0.29 -12.58 -12.45
CA GLU A 50 1.00 -12.24 -11.87
C GLU A 50 0.92 -11.22 -10.72
N GLU A 51 -0.19 -10.48 -10.61
CA GLU A 51 -0.44 -9.58 -9.49
C GLU A 51 -1.09 -10.30 -8.29
N ALA A 52 -1.52 -11.55 -8.48
CA ALA A 52 -2.06 -12.38 -7.42
C ALA A 52 -0.94 -13.09 -6.64
N PRO A 53 -1.21 -13.51 -5.39
CA PRO A 53 -2.43 -13.27 -4.63
C PRO A 53 -2.37 -11.97 -3.83
N THR A 54 -3.54 -11.50 -3.42
CA THR A 54 -3.69 -10.43 -2.45
C THR A 54 -3.17 -10.89 -1.08
N GLN A 55 -2.19 -10.18 -0.53
CA GLN A 55 -1.55 -10.54 0.75
C GLN A 55 -1.38 -9.34 1.69
N ARG A 56 -1.35 -9.62 2.99
CA ARG A 56 -1.00 -8.63 4.03
C ARG A 56 0.52 -8.54 4.16
N VAL A 57 1.06 -7.35 3.90
CA VAL A 57 2.51 -7.09 3.92
C VAL A 57 2.81 -5.95 4.88
N THR A 58 3.79 -6.14 5.75
CA THR A 58 4.31 -5.09 6.64
C THR A 58 5.59 -4.52 6.06
N VAL A 59 5.64 -3.20 5.91
CA VAL A 59 6.81 -2.48 5.39
C VAL A 59 7.24 -1.43 6.42
N SER A 60 8.55 -1.30 6.61
CA SER A 60 9.14 -0.21 7.40
C SER A 60 8.88 1.15 6.74
N GLY A 61 8.88 2.22 7.51
CA GLY A 61 8.79 3.57 6.93
C GLY A 61 10.04 3.91 6.14
N PHE A 62 9.89 4.70 5.07
CA PHE A 62 10.98 5.07 4.18
C PHE A 62 10.73 6.42 3.51
N TRP A 63 11.79 6.97 2.92
CA TRP A 63 11.72 8.18 2.10
C TRP A 63 11.50 7.79 0.64
N MET A 64 10.55 8.44 -0.04
CA MET A 64 10.32 8.27 -1.47
C MET A 64 10.46 9.62 -2.18
N ASP A 65 11.06 9.62 -3.37
CA ASP A 65 11.09 10.82 -4.20
C ASP A 65 9.66 11.17 -4.65
N ARG A 66 9.33 12.46 -4.63
CA ARG A 66 8.05 12.96 -5.12
C ARG A 66 7.96 12.89 -6.65
N HIS A 67 9.10 12.93 -7.34
CA HIS A 67 9.20 12.99 -8.79
C HIS A 67 9.99 11.80 -9.33
N THR A 68 9.71 11.43 -10.58
CA THR A 68 10.53 10.45 -11.29
C THR A 68 11.89 11.06 -11.64
N VAL A 69 12.95 10.24 -11.61
CA VAL A 69 14.27 10.63 -12.10
C VAL A 69 14.21 11.03 -13.58
N THR A 70 14.91 12.10 -13.96
CA THR A 70 15.00 12.59 -15.35
C THR A 70 16.46 12.72 -15.78
N ASN A 71 16.76 12.63 -17.08
CA ASN A 71 18.15 12.74 -17.58
C ASN A 71 18.77 14.13 -17.44
N LYS A 72 17.94 15.18 -17.27
CA LYS A 72 18.42 16.55 -17.06
C LYS A 72 18.76 16.82 -15.59
N GLN A 73 18.63 15.79 -14.76
CA GLN A 73 18.99 15.74 -13.36
C GLN A 73 19.98 14.59 -13.15
#